data_AF-A0A958NTT0-F1
#
_entry.id   AF-A0A958NTT0-F1
#
_cell.length_a   1.000
_cell.length_b   1.000
_cell.length_c   1.000
_cell.angle_alpha   90.00
_cell.angle_beta   90.00
_cell.angle_gamma   90.00
#
_symmetry.space_group_name_H-M   'P 1'
#
loop_
_entity.id
_entity.type
_entity.pdbx_description
1 polymer ?
#
loop_
_entity_poly.entity_id
_entity_poly.type
_entity_poly.pdbx_seq_one_letter_code
_entity_poly.pdbx_strand_id
1 'polypeptide(L)' 'MLLHAGRLIASGLSVTEACAVALALPLSDDADVREALMKAIESCL' A
#
# COMPACT_ATOMS: atom_id res chain seq x y z
N MET A 1 4.35 4.21 5.26
CA MET A 1 3.75 5.00 6.37
C MET A 1 2.36 4.46 6.74
N LEU A 2 2.26 3.63 7.78
CA LEU A 2 0.98 2.96 8.17
C LEU A 2 -0.13 3.93 8.59
N LEU A 3 0.21 4.98 9.34
CA LEU A 3 -0.78 6.00 9.75
C LEU A 3 -1.39 6.72 8.53
N HIS A 4 -0.59 6.93 7.48
CA HIS A 4 -1.08 7.54 6.25
C HIS A 4 -2.05 6.62 5.50
N ALA A 5 -1.72 5.33 5.38
CA ALA A 5 -2.62 4.32 4.82
C ALA A 5 -3.97 4.30 5.56
N GLY A 6 -3.95 4.28 6.90
CA GLY A 6 -5.17 4.32 7.72
C GLY A 6 -6.01 5.58 7.49
N ARG A 7 -5.38 6.75 7.34
CA ARG A 7 -6.10 8.00 7.02
C ARG A 7 -6.73 7.99 5.64
N LEU A 8 -6.06 7.40 4.64
CA LEU A 8 -6.59 7.26 3.29
C LEU A 8 -7.80 6.30 3.24
N ILE A 9 -7.72 5.18 3.97
CA ILE A 9 -8.84 4.24 4.12
C ILE A 9 -10.03 4.94 4.79
N ALA A 10 -9.79 5.69 5.87
CA ALA A 10 -10.83 6.47 6.53
C ALA A 10 -11.46 7.55 5.63
N SER A 11 -10.74 8.02 4.59
CA SER A 11 -11.26 8.95 3.58
C SER A 11 -11.98 8.28 2.40
N GLY A 12 -12.09 6.95 2.39
CA GLY A 12 -12.87 6.19 1.41
C GLY A 12 -12.07 5.50 0.31
N LEU A 13 -10.73 5.49 0.38
CA LEU A 13 -9.92 4.66 -0.53
C LEU A 13 -10.04 3.18 -0.14
N SER A 14 -9.95 2.30 -1.13
CA SER A 14 -9.79 0.87 -0.86
C SER A 14 -8.47 0.61 -0.13
N VAL A 15 -8.39 -0.52 0.59
CA VAL A 15 -7.16 -0.91 1.31
C VAL A 15 -5.99 -1.04 0.32
N THR A 16 -6.24 -1.61 -0.86
CA THR A 16 -5.23 -1.78 -1.92
C THR A 16 -4.69 -0.44 -2.42
N GLU A 17 -5.57 0.52 -2.74
CA GLU A 17 -5.16 1.86 -3.20
C GLU A 17 -4.40 2.63 -2.12
N ALA A 18 -4.91 2.62 -0.88
CA ALA A 18 -4.27 3.28 0.24
C ALA A 18 -2.87 2.73 0.52
N CYS A 19 -2.71 1.40 0.49
CA CYS A 19 -1.43 0.75 0.69
C CYS A 19 -0.47 0.95 -0.49
N ALA A 20 -0.95 1.00 -1.74
CA ALA A 20 -0.10 1.30 -2.89
C ALA A 20 0.59 2.67 -2.76
N VAL A 21 -0.20 3.70 -2.39
CA VAL A 21 0.29 5.08 -2.25
C VAL A 21 1.10 5.29 -0.97
N ALA A 22 0.68 4.70 0.14
CA ALA A 22 1.29 4.96 1.44
C ALA A 22 2.42 3.98 1.82
N LEU A 23 2.50 2.81 1.19
CA LEU A 23 3.47 1.75 1.48
C LEU A 23 4.33 1.42 0.26
N ALA A 24 3.75 0.97 -0.85
CA ALA A 24 4.55 0.44 -1.96
C ALA A 24 5.38 1.50 -2.67
N LEU A 25 4.76 2.58 -3.15
CA LEU A 25 5.46 3.65 -3.89
C LEU A 25 6.57 4.33 -3.05
N PRO A 26 6.36 4.68 -1.76
CA PRO A 26 7.38 5.40 -1.00
C PRO A 26 8.50 4.53 -0.44
N LEU A 27 8.35 3.20 -0.39
CA LEU A 27 9.34 2.30 0.22
C LEU A 27 10.40 1.81 -0.76
N SER A 28 10.11 1.77 -2.06
CA SER A 28 11.04 1.26 -3.07
C SER A 28 10.74 1.78 -4.47
N ASP A 29 11.78 2.23 -5.18
CA ASP A 29 11.72 2.53 -6.62
C ASP A 29 11.81 1.24 -7.47
N ASP A 30 12.34 0.16 -6.92
CA ASP A 30 12.44 -1.14 -7.59
C ASP A 30 11.05 -1.73 -7.85
N ALA A 31 10.79 -2.10 -9.11
CA ALA A 31 9.48 -2.57 -9.55
C ALA A 31 9.10 -3.94 -8.97
N ASP A 32 10.06 -4.86 -8.88
CA ASP A 32 9.82 -6.21 -8.37
C ASP A 32 9.53 -6.16 -6.86
N VAL A 33 10.23 -5.30 -6.13
CA VAL A 33 10.00 -5.08 -4.70
C VAL A 33 8.60 -4.50 -4.46
N ARG A 34 8.16 -3.50 -5.24
CA ARG A 34 6.81 -2.96 -5.10
C ARG A 34 5.73 -4.00 -5.39
N GLU A 35 5.91 -4.80 -6.44
CA GLU A 35 4.96 -5.85 -6.80
C GLU A 35 4.86 -6.91 -5.69
N ALA A 36 6.01 -7.35 -5.17
CA ALA A 36 6.05 -8.30 -4.05
C ALA A 36 5.33 -7.75 -2.80
N LEU A 37 5.52 -6.46 -2.50
CA LEU A 37 4.83 -5.81 -1.38
C LEU A 37 3.32 -5.76 -1.60
N MET A 38 2.87 -5.43 -2.81
CA MET A 38 1.44 -5.41 -3.14
C MET A 38 0.80 -6.79 -3.03
N LYS A 39 1.46 -7.85 -3.52
CA LYS A 39 1.00 -9.23 -3.35
C LYS A 39 0.89 -9.63 -1.87
N ALA A 40 1.84 -9.20 -1.04
CA ALA A 40 1.79 -9.45 0.40
C ALA A 40 0.57 -8.76 1.04
N ILE A 41 0.28 -7.51 0.67
CA ILE A 41 -0.91 -6.79 1.14
C ILE A 41 -2.20 -7.50 0.70
N GLU A 42 -2.28 -7.91 -0.57
CA GLU A 42 -3.45 -8.62 -1.12
C GLU A 42 -3.70 -9.95 -0.40
N SER A 43 -2.66 -10.65 0.05
CA SER A 43 -2.81 -11.89 0.81
C SER A 43 -3.40 -11.71 2.22
N CYS A 44 -3.47 -10.48 2.73
CA CYS A 44 -4.04 -10.15 4.04
C CYS A 44 -5.50 -9.69 3.98
N LEU A 45 -6.10 -9.61 2.78
CA LEU A 45 -7.47 -9.19 2.54
C LEU A 45 -8.37 -10.40 2.29
#